data_AF-A0A238XNS9-F1
#
_entry.id   AF-A0A238XNS9-F1
#
_cell.length_a   1.000
_cell.length_b   1.000
_cell.length_c   1.000
_cell.angle_alpha   90.00
_cell.angle_beta   90.00
_cell.angle_gamma   90.00
#
_symmetry.space_group_name_H-M   'P 1'
#
loop_
_entity.id
_entity.type
_entity.pdbx_description
1 polymer ?
#
loop_
_entity_poly.entity_id
_entity_poly.type
_entity_poly.pdbx_seq_one_letter_code
_entity_poly.pdbx_strand_id
1 'polypeptide(L)'
;MNHLLRSLLVLMLLAVVPAASFAQADRQARLNQLENAKIAYITDKISLTQDQAQKFWPVYNDFTNKRRDINRRMRLLRSTNPDALTDQQIKDNLTQAMDLRQQEVKLEKEYFERFQKLLSIRQVGKLYTAERDFTREVIKRVADRRGPRGSHATDQPNN
;
A
#
# COMPACT_ATOMS: atom_id res chain seq x y z
N MET A 1 -24.61 18.21 42.14
CA MET A 1 -23.24 17.74 41.80
C MET A 1 -23.22 16.80 40.59
N ASN A 2 -24.15 15.84 40.47
CA ASN A 2 -24.15 14.85 39.39
C ASN A 2 -24.46 15.40 37.99
N HIS A 3 -25.22 16.49 37.89
CA HIS A 3 -25.53 17.12 36.59
C HIS A 3 -24.34 17.90 36.02
N LEU A 4 -23.56 18.57 36.86
CA LEU A 4 -22.33 19.26 36.46
C LEU A 4 -21.27 18.25 35.97
N LEU A 5 -21.13 17.12 36.66
CA LEU A 5 -20.22 16.03 36.26
C LEU A 5 -20.65 15.41 34.91
N ARG A 6 -21.97 15.22 34.69
CA ARG A 6 -22.54 14.73 33.43
C ARG A 6 -22.35 15.73 32.28
N SER A 7 -22.58 17.02 32.51
CA SER A 7 -22.36 18.07 31.51
C SER A 7 -20.88 18.20 31.14
N LEU A 8 -19.96 18.05 32.10
CA LEU A 8 -18.52 18.05 31.86
C LEU A 8 -18.07 16.84 31.00
N LEU A 9 -18.64 15.66 31.27
CA LEU A 9 -18.40 14.44 30.49
C LEU A 9 -18.90 14.57 29.05
N VAL A 10 -20.07 15.16 28.83
CA VAL A 10 -20.61 15.41 27.47
C VAL A 10 -19.75 16.43 26.72
N LEU A 11 -19.27 17.48 27.39
CA LEU A 11 -18.38 18.49 26.79
C LEU A 11 -17.02 17.89 26.41
N MET A 12 -16.46 17.01 27.25
CA MET A 12 -15.21 16.31 26.97
C MET A 12 -15.35 15.31 25.81
N LEU A 13 -16.49 14.62 25.72
CA LEU A 13 -16.78 13.72 24.59
C LEU A 13 -16.94 14.49 23.26
N LEU A 14 -17.52 15.69 23.30
CA LEU A 14 -17.71 16.56 22.13
C LEU A 14 -16.39 17.16 21.62
N ALA A 15 -15.39 17.33 22.49
CA ALA A 15 -14.08 17.86 22.14
C ALA A 15 -13.13 16.82 21.49
N VAL A 16 -13.41 15.53 21.60
CA VAL A 16 -12.56 14.45 21.04
C VAL A 16 -12.94 14.10 19.59
N VAL A 17 -14.19 14.35 19.17
CA VAL A 17 -14.68 14.06 17.81
C VAL A 17 -13.92 14.80 16.69
N PRO A 18 -13.55 16.09 16.82
CA PRO A 18 -12.86 16.80 15.74
C PRO A 18 -11.47 16.23 15.41
N ALA A 19 -10.70 15.81 16.41
CA ALA A 19 -9.32 15.35 16.23
C ALA A 19 -9.23 14.05 15.39
N ALA A 20 -10.20 13.15 15.55
CA ALA A 20 -10.30 11.93 14.74
C ALA A 20 -10.65 12.25 13.27
N SER A 21 -11.52 13.24 13.03
CA SER A 21 -11.88 13.70 11.69
C SER A 21 -10.69 14.32 10.95
N PHE A 22 -9.88 15.16 11.62
CA PHE A 22 -8.68 15.75 11.01
C PHE A 22 -7.62 14.69 10.65
N ALA A 23 -7.39 13.69 11.52
CA ALA A 23 -6.43 12.62 11.24
C ALA A 23 -6.84 11.72 10.06
N GLN A 24 -8.14 11.50 9.87
CA GLN A 24 -8.66 10.72 8.73
C GLN A 24 -8.56 11.52 7.41
N ALA A 25 -8.86 12.82 7.43
CA ALA A 25 -8.73 13.70 6.28
C ALA A 25 -7.27 13.76 5.77
N ASP A 26 -6.29 13.90 6.67
CA ASP A 26 -4.87 13.93 6.31
C ASP A 26 -4.36 12.61 5.73
N ARG A 27 -4.91 11.48 6.17
CA ARG A 27 -4.56 10.18 5.59
C ARG A 27 -5.09 10.09 4.16
N GLN A 28 -6.35 10.45 3.94
CA GLN A 28 -6.96 10.41 2.61
C GLN A 28 -6.25 11.35 1.63
N ALA A 29 -5.91 12.57 2.06
CA ALA A 29 -5.18 13.53 1.24
C ALA A 29 -3.82 12.99 0.79
N ARG A 30 -3.07 12.32 1.69
CA ARG A 30 -1.78 11.69 1.36
C ARG A 30 -1.93 10.52 0.38
N LEU A 31 -2.98 9.71 0.52
CA LEU A 31 -3.26 8.62 -0.42
C LEU A 31 -3.57 9.17 -1.82
N ASN A 32 -4.43 10.17 -1.90
CA ASN A 32 -4.77 10.83 -3.17
C ASN A 32 -3.53 11.46 -3.82
N GLN A 33 -2.66 12.11 -3.03
CA GLN A 33 -1.41 12.69 -3.54
C GLN A 33 -0.48 11.61 -4.11
N LEU A 34 -0.38 10.45 -3.44
CA LEU A 34 0.42 9.33 -3.91
C LEU A 34 -0.14 8.74 -5.21
N GLU A 35 -1.46 8.59 -5.30
CA GLU A 35 -2.13 8.11 -6.52
C GLU A 35 -1.92 9.06 -7.69
N ASN A 36 -2.09 10.37 -7.48
CA ASN A 36 -1.83 11.39 -8.50
C ASN A 36 -0.38 11.38 -8.96
N ALA A 37 0.57 11.28 -8.01
CA ALA A 37 2.00 11.19 -8.34
C ALA A 37 2.29 9.93 -9.18
N LYS A 38 1.63 8.81 -8.86
CA LYS A 38 1.77 7.56 -9.62
C LYS A 38 1.21 7.70 -11.03
N ILE A 39 0.04 8.33 -11.18
CA ILE A 39 -0.59 8.58 -12.48
C ILE A 39 0.33 9.41 -13.36
N ALA A 40 0.83 10.53 -12.84
CA ALA A 40 1.75 11.40 -13.56
C ALA A 40 3.04 10.65 -13.95
N TYR A 41 3.65 9.94 -13.00
CA TYR A 41 4.89 9.21 -13.22
C TYR A 41 4.77 8.12 -14.29
N ILE A 42 3.72 7.29 -14.23
CA ILE A 42 3.52 6.23 -15.22
C ILE A 42 3.22 6.83 -16.59
N THR A 43 2.35 7.84 -16.67
CA THR A 43 1.98 8.50 -17.93
C THR A 43 3.19 9.05 -18.66
N ASP A 44 4.07 9.74 -17.92
CA ASP A 44 5.34 10.27 -18.43
C ASP A 44 6.27 9.14 -18.92
N LYS A 45 6.56 8.16 -18.04
CA LYS A 45 7.57 7.12 -18.32
C LYS A 45 7.24 6.23 -19.50
N ILE A 46 5.96 5.91 -19.70
CA ILE A 46 5.53 5.04 -20.81
C ILE A 46 5.03 5.83 -22.02
N SER A 47 4.99 7.16 -21.92
CA SER A 47 4.61 8.09 -22.99
C SER A 47 3.25 7.74 -23.59
N LEU A 48 2.22 7.65 -22.75
CA LEU A 48 0.85 7.36 -23.21
C LEU A 48 0.32 8.51 -24.07
N THR A 49 -0.28 8.18 -25.22
CA THR A 49 -1.16 9.13 -25.91
C THR A 49 -2.46 9.30 -25.12
N GLN A 50 -3.21 10.37 -25.39
CA GLN A 50 -4.50 10.61 -24.76
C GLN A 50 -5.48 9.45 -24.97
N ASP A 51 -5.56 8.92 -26.19
CA ASP A 51 -6.42 7.77 -26.52
C ASP A 51 -5.99 6.48 -25.82
N GLN A 52 -4.67 6.25 -25.72
CA GLN A 52 -4.16 5.10 -24.97
C GLN A 52 -4.46 5.25 -23.48
N ALA A 53 -4.26 6.43 -22.90
CA ALA A 53 -4.49 6.70 -21.49
C ALA A 53 -5.94 6.42 -21.07
N GLN A 54 -6.91 6.85 -21.87
CA GLN A 54 -8.34 6.61 -21.61
C GLN A 54 -8.68 5.11 -21.50
N LYS A 55 -8.02 4.26 -22.30
CA LYS A 55 -8.24 2.81 -22.30
C LYS A 55 -7.36 2.08 -21.28
N PHE A 56 -6.15 2.60 -21.04
CA PHE A 56 -5.15 2.00 -20.16
C PHE A 56 -5.54 2.09 -18.68
N TRP A 57 -5.93 3.27 -18.21
CA TRP A 57 -6.18 3.51 -16.78
C TRP A 57 -7.24 2.59 -16.16
N PRO A 58 -8.39 2.33 -16.81
CA PRO A 58 -9.36 1.35 -16.31
C PRO A 58 -8.77 -0.05 -16.10
N VAL A 59 -7.97 -0.54 -17.06
CA VAL A 59 -7.32 -1.86 -16.98
C VAL A 59 -6.23 -1.87 -15.90
N TYR A 60 -5.45 -0.81 -15.80
CA TYR A 60 -4.40 -0.68 -14.80
C TYR A 60 -4.97 -0.60 -13.36
N ASN A 61 -6.07 0.12 -13.18
CA ASN A 61 -6.73 0.24 -11.88
C ASN A 61 -7.31 -1.12 -11.43
N ASP A 62 -7.94 -1.85 -12.34
CA ASP A 62 -8.42 -3.21 -12.12
C ASP A 62 -7.27 -4.16 -11.71
N PHE A 63 -6.14 -4.14 -12.44
CA PHE A 63 -4.93 -4.91 -12.09
C PHE A 63 -4.44 -4.60 -10.68
N THR A 64 -4.24 -3.31 -10.39
CA THR A 64 -3.68 -2.87 -9.12
C THR A 64 -4.60 -3.18 -7.94
N ASN A 65 -5.92 -3.12 -8.13
CA ASN A 65 -6.89 -3.50 -7.12
C ASN A 65 -6.84 -5.01 -6.82
N LYS A 66 -6.83 -5.87 -7.85
CA LYS A 66 -6.71 -7.32 -7.66
C LYS A 66 -5.36 -7.70 -7.04
N ARG A 67 -4.26 -7.09 -7.49
CA ARG A 67 -2.92 -7.30 -6.90
C ARG A 67 -2.87 -6.83 -5.44
N ARG A 68 -3.57 -5.73 -5.10
CA ARG A 68 -3.65 -5.24 -3.71
C ARG A 68 -4.39 -6.21 -2.80
N ASP A 69 -5.45 -6.86 -3.28
CA ASP A 69 -6.19 -7.88 -2.52
C ASP A 69 -5.30 -9.10 -2.20
N ILE A 70 -4.62 -9.64 -3.23
CA ILE A 70 -3.67 -10.75 -3.05
C ILE A 70 -2.59 -10.38 -2.03
N ASN A 71 -1.99 -9.18 -2.16
CA ASN A 71 -0.97 -8.70 -1.22
C ASN A 71 -1.51 -8.54 0.21
N ARG A 72 -2.76 -8.09 0.37
CA ARG A 72 -3.41 -7.99 1.69
C ARG A 72 -3.55 -9.37 2.33
N ARG A 73 -4.05 -10.35 1.58
CA ARG A 73 -4.22 -11.74 2.05
C ARG A 73 -2.87 -12.37 2.39
N MET A 74 -1.86 -12.19 1.54
CA MET A 74 -0.48 -12.63 1.80
C MET A 74 0.10 -12.02 3.08
N ARG A 75 -0.15 -10.73 3.35
CA ARG A 75 0.33 -10.07 4.56
C ARG A 75 -0.29 -10.65 5.82
N LEU A 76 -1.58 -10.99 5.80
CA LEU A 76 -2.27 -11.60 6.94
C LEU A 76 -1.65 -12.96 7.31
N LEU A 77 -1.27 -13.76 6.31
CA LEU A 77 -0.59 -15.04 6.54
C LEU A 77 0.82 -14.87 7.11
N ARG A 78 1.56 -13.82 6.68
CA ARG A 78 2.92 -13.53 7.16
C ARG A 78 2.98 -12.89 8.53
N SER A 79 1.91 -12.24 8.98
CA SER A 79 1.88 -11.57 10.29
C SER A 79 1.67 -12.51 11.47
N THR A 80 1.43 -13.80 11.21
CA THR A 80 1.16 -14.79 12.25
C THR A 80 2.47 -15.42 12.74
N ASN A 81 2.70 -15.39 14.06
CA ASN A 81 3.86 -16.06 14.66
C ASN A 81 3.70 -17.58 14.55
N PRO A 82 4.61 -18.30 13.85
CA PRO A 82 4.53 -19.76 13.72
C PRO A 82 4.52 -20.49 15.07
N ASP A 83 5.27 -19.98 16.06
CA ASP A 83 5.37 -20.61 17.39
C ASP A 83 4.05 -20.55 18.18
N ALA A 84 3.10 -19.73 17.73
CA ALA A 84 1.76 -19.62 18.33
C ALA A 84 0.70 -20.45 17.59
N LEU A 85 1.11 -21.28 16.62
CA LEU A 85 0.22 -22.07 15.77
C LEU A 85 0.47 -23.57 15.94
N THR A 86 -0.54 -24.36 15.62
CA THR A 86 -0.37 -25.81 15.46
C THR A 86 0.30 -26.13 14.11
N ASP A 87 0.95 -27.29 14.02
CA ASP A 87 1.55 -27.77 12.77
C ASP A 87 0.58 -27.76 11.58
N GLN A 88 -0.68 -28.12 11.84
CA GLN A 88 -1.74 -28.10 10.83
C GLN A 88 -2.04 -26.67 10.35
N GLN A 89 -2.14 -25.70 11.27
CA GLN A 89 -2.34 -24.28 10.91
C GLN A 89 -1.14 -23.72 10.15
N ILE A 90 0.09 -24.10 10.52
CA ILE A 90 1.29 -23.72 9.79
C ILE A 90 1.23 -24.26 8.36
N LYS A 91 0.93 -25.56 8.21
CA LYS A 91 0.79 -26.20 6.89
C LYS A 91 -0.29 -25.53 6.03
N ASP A 92 -1.44 -25.21 6.61
CA ASP A 92 -2.54 -24.56 5.90
C ASP A 92 -2.15 -23.13 5.47
N ASN A 93 -1.49 -22.36 6.35
CA ASN A 93 -1.01 -21.02 6.02
C ASN A 93 0.04 -21.05 4.90
N LEU A 94 0.97 -22.00 4.95
CA LEU A 94 1.98 -22.17 3.89
C LEU A 94 1.35 -22.55 2.56
N THR A 95 0.37 -23.47 2.57
CA THR A 95 -0.36 -23.89 1.37
C THR A 95 -1.14 -22.71 0.77
N GLN A 96 -1.90 -21.97 1.58
CA GLN A 96 -2.60 -20.77 1.13
C GLN A 96 -1.65 -19.70 0.56
N ALA A 97 -0.46 -19.55 1.16
CA ALA A 97 0.54 -18.62 0.66
C ALA A 97 1.14 -19.08 -0.68
N MET A 98 1.21 -20.38 -0.97
CA MET A 98 1.60 -20.89 -2.29
C MET A 98 0.49 -20.63 -3.32
N ASP A 99 -0.77 -20.90 -2.98
CA ASP A 99 -1.92 -20.66 -3.86
C ASP A 99 -2.05 -19.18 -4.24
N LEU A 100 -1.85 -18.28 -3.28
CA LEU A 100 -1.87 -16.83 -3.52
C LEU A 100 -0.74 -16.38 -4.46
N ARG A 101 0.46 -16.96 -4.37
CA ARG A 101 1.54 -16.69 -5.34
C ARG A 101 1.18 -17.18 -6.72
N GLN A 102 0.55 -18.35 -6.83
CA GLN A 102 0.07 -18.85 -8.12
C GLN A 102 -1.01 -17.94 -8.72
N GLN A 103 -1.93 -17.44 -7.88
CA GLN A 103 -2.92 -16.44 -8.29
C GLN A 103 -2.27 -15.14 -8.76
N GLU A 104 -1.21 -14.68 -8.09
CA GLU A 104 -0.45 -13.49 -8.50
C GLU A 104 0.18 -13.67 -9.87
N VAL A 105 0.88 -14.79 -10.12
CA VAL A 105 1.48 -15.06 -11.44
C VAL A 105 0.41 -15.17 -12.53
N LYS A 106 -0.73 -15.80 -12.24
CA LYS A 106 -1.85 -15.88 -13.18
C LYS A 106 -2.40 -14.49 -13.50
N LEU A 107 -2.57 -13.64 -12.49
CA LEU A 107 -2.99 -12.26 -12.63
C LEU A 107 -2.00 -11.49 -13.51
N GLU A 108 -0.70 -11.57 -13.24
CA GLU A 108 0.31 -10.88 -14.05
C GLU A 108 0.27 -11.28 -15.52
N LYS A 109 0.12 -12.58 -15.81
CA LYS A 109 -0.04 -13.06 -17.19
C LYS A 109 -1.31 -12.53 -17.86
N GLU A 110 -2.45 -12.56 -17.17
CA GLU A 110 -3.71 -12.03 -17.70
C GLU A 110 -3.56 -10.55 -18.11
N TYR A 111 -2.98 -9.73 -17.23
CA TYR A 111 -2.87 -8.30 -17.49
C TYR A 111 -1.76 -7.96 -18.47
N PHE A 112 -0.70 -8.75 -18.56
CA PHE A 112 0.28 -8.65 -19.64
C PHE A 112 -0.40 -8.74 -21.01
N GLU A 113 -1.24 -9.77 -21.23
CA GLU A 113 -2.01 -9.93 -22.47
C GLU A 113 -2.98 -8.76 -22.70
N ARG A 114 -3.63 -8.26 -21.64
CA ARG A 114 -4.54 -7.11 -21.74
C ARG A 114 -3.80 -5.82 -22.06
N PHE A 115 -2.62 -5.59 -21.51
CA PHE A 115 -1.80 -4.40 -21.77
C PHE A 115 -1.24 -4.41 -23.19
N GLN A 116 -0.82 -5.57 -23.72
CA GLN A 116 -0.33 -5.67 -25.10
C GLN A 116 -1.38 -5.31 -26.15
N LYS A 117 -2.67 -5.48 -25.85
CA LYS A 117 -3.76 -5.04 -26.75
C LYS A 117 -3.90 -3.52 -26.82
N LEU A 118 -3.34 -2.79 -25.86
CA LEU A 118 -3.49 -1.34 -25.71
C LEU A 118 -2.17 -0.59 -25.95
N LEU A 119 -1.04 -1.24 -25.67
CA LEU A 119 0.29 -0.67 -25.62
C LEU A 119 1.26 -1.51 -26.44
N SER A 120 2.28 -0.88 -27.01
CA SER A 120 3.39 -1.61 -27.63
C SER A 120 4.17 -2.42 -26.57
N ILE A 121 4.83 -3.51 -26.99
CA ILE A 121 5.65 -4.32 -26.08
C ILE A 121 6.73 -3.51 -25.35
N ARG A 122 7.27 -2.46 -26.00
CA ARG A 122 8.23 -1.54 -25.39
C ARG A 122 7.59 -0.68 -24.29
N GLN A 123 6.35 -0.21 -24.49
CA GLN A 123 5.59 0.51 -23.47
C GLN A 123 5.24 -0.41 -22.30
N VAL A 124 4.87 -1.66 -22.56
CA VAL A 124 4.63 -2.67 -21.51
C VAL A 124 5.92 -2.89 -20.69
N GLY A 125 7.08 -3.09 -21.33
CA GLY A 125 8.35 -3.22 -20.61
C GLY A 125 8.71 -1.98 -19.76
N LYS A 126 8.45 -0.78 -20.29
CA LYS A 126 8.60 0.48 -19.54
C LYS A 126 7.64 0.56 -18.35
N LEU A 127 6.41 0.06 -18.48
CA LEU A 127 5.43 0.03 -17.39
C LEU A 127 5.96 -0.77 -16.19
N TYR A 128 6.43 -2.00 -16.41
CA TYR A 128 7.01 -2.82 -15.33
C TYR A 128 8.19 -2.13 -14.64
N THR A 129 9.05 -1.48 -15.42
CA THR A 129 10.20 -0.72 -14.88
C THR A 129 9.72 0.48 -14.07
N ALA A 130 8.76 1.24 -14.60
CA ALA A 130 8.20 2.42 -13.96
C ALA A 130 7.50 2.07 -12.63
N GLU A 131 6.72 0.98 -12.57
CA GLU A 131 6.08 0.54 -11.33
C GLU A 131 7.11 0.22 -10.23
N ARG A 132 8.17 -0.51 -10.58
CA ARG A 132 9.24 -0.88 -9.66
C ARG A 132 9.98 0.35 -9.14
N ASP A 133 10.35 1.25 -10.05
CA ASP A 133 11.13 2.44 -9.69
C ASP A 133 10.29 3.42 -8.87
N PHE A 134 9.01 3.60 -9.21
CA PHE A 134 8.08 4.40 -8.40
C PHE A 134 7.95 3.84 -6.99
N THR A 135 7.77 2.53 -6.86
CA THR A 135 7.65 1.89 -5.54
C THR A 135 8.92 2.07 -4.71
N ARG A 136 10.10 1.91 -5.33
CA ARG A 136 11.39 2.16 -4.67
C ARG A 136 11.49 3.60 -4.16
N GLU A 137 11.15 4.57 -5.00
CA GLU A 137 11.21 6.00 -4.66
C GLU A 137 10.23 6.38 -3.54
N VAL A 138 9.01 5.83 -3.57
CA VAL A 138 8.01 6.04 -2.50
C VAL A 138 8.51 5.48 -1.18
N ILE A 139 9.05 4.25 -1.19
CA ILE A 139 9.60 3.62 0.02
C ILE A 139 10.75 4.45 0.58
N LYS A 140 11.67 4.92 -0.28
CA LYS A 140 12.79 5.78 0.12
C LYS A 140 12.30 7.06 0.79
N ARG A 141 11.37 7.80 0.18
CA ARG A 141 10.81 9.02 0.75
C ARG A 141 10.08 8.79 2.08
N VAL A 142 9.38 7.66 2.22
CA VAL A 142 8.72 7.30 3.48
C VAL A 142 9.73 6.95 4.57
N ALA A 143 10.85 6.30 4.23
CA ALA A 143 11.93 6.03 5.15
C ALA A 143 12.64 7.32 5.60
N ASP A 144 12.99 8.20 4.66
CA ASP A 144 13.67 9.48 4.94
C ASP A 144 12.83 10.38 5.85
N ARG A 145 11.51 10.43 5.62
CA ARG A 145 10.57 11.19 6.47
C ARG A 145 10.40 10.64 7.89
N ARG A 146 10.79 9.38 8.15
CA ARG A 146 10.69 8.77 9.48
C ARG A 146 11.91 9.03 10.35
N GLY A 147 13.00 9.58 9.79
CA GLY A 147 14.26 9.83 10.50
C GLY A 147 14.91 8.57 11.07
N PRO A 148 16.18 8.62 11.49
CA PRO A 148 16.77 7.56 12.30
C PRO A 148 15.96 7.48 13.60
N ARG A 149 15.23 6.37 13.82
CA ARG A 149 14.74 6.05 15.17
C ARG A 149 15.97 6.03 16.08
N GLY A 150 15.97 6.88 17.11
CA GLY A 150 17.10 7.15 17.98
C GLY A 150 17.92 5.92 18.34
N SER A 151 19.09 5.81 17.71
CA SER A 151 20.26 5.21 18.33
C SER A 151 20.71 6.17 19.43
N HIS A 152 20.06 6.11 20.59
CA HIS A 152 20.69 6.59 21.81
C HIS A 152 21.88 5.67 22.06
N ALA A 153 23.06 6.21 21.78
CA ALA A 153 24.33 5.69 22.22
C ALA A 153 24.28 5.45 23.74
N THR A 154 24.34 4.20 24.16
CA THR A 154 24.98 3.82 25.42
C THR A 154 26.49 3.91 25.20
N ASP A 155 27.00 5.15 25.10
CA ASP A 155 28.38 5.45 25.41
C ASP A 155 28.39 6.00 26.84
N GLN A 156 28.39 5.07 27.81
CA GLN A 156 28.87 5.38 29.15
C GLN A 156 30.38 5.12 29.16
N PRO A 157 31.24 6.13 29.40
CA PRO A 157 32.62 5.87 29.75
C PRO A 157 32.63 5.30 31.16
N ASN A 158 33.11 4.06 31.28
CA ASN A 158 33.40 3.42 32.55
C ASN A 158 34.52 4.20 33.26
N ASN A 159 34.23 4.69 34.46
CA ASN A 159 35.21 5.15 35.43
C ASN A 159 35.22 4.14 36.59
#